data_AF-A0A0C2H4L9-F1
#
_entry.id   AF-A0A0C2H4L9-F1
#
_cell.length_a   1.000
_cell.length_b   1.000
_cell.length_c   1.000
_cell.angle_alpha   90.00
_cell.angle_beta   90.00
_cell.angle_gamma   90.00
#
_symmetry.space_group_name_H-M   'P 1'
#
loop_
_entity.id
_entity.type
_entity.pdbx_description
1 polymer ?
#
loop_
_entity_poly.entity_id
_entity_poly.type
_entity_poly.pdbx_seq_one_letter_code
_entity_poly.pdbx_strand_id
1 'polypeptide(L)'
;MIFLQSPGRSEAIDVQKLNQLIHAVDKTWIFPRLGAKEPVGSNFQYKKTCASIFKARHGACQQLGFGVMCFNYCHERGEKLSFRCQDASDAAYCRQSGTFETFLAKYRKDGYKAKAYIHQV
;
A
#
# COMPACT_ATOMS: atom_id res chain seq x y z
N MET A 1 -13.93 -31.39 17.97
CA MET A 1 -12.83 -30.44 17.68
C MET A 1 -13.43 -29.09 17.37
N ILE A 2 -13.33 -28.13 18.27
CA ILE A 2 -13.72 -26.74 18.01
C ILE A 2 -12.44 -26.05 17.50
N PHE A 3 -12.38 -25.78 16.19
CA PHE A 3 -11.33 -24.93 15.64
C PHE A 3 -11.58 -23.51 16.17
N LEU A 4 -10.81 -23.11 17.18
CA LEU A 4 -10.65 -21.71 17.55
C LEU A 4 -10.05 -21.00 16.34
N GLN A 5 -10.90 -20.35 15.52
CA GLN A 5 -10.44 -19.37 14.55
C GLN A 5 -9.75 -18.26 15.36
N SER A 6 -8.43 -18.26 15.37
CA SER A 6 -7.65 -17.12 15.84
C SER A 6 -8.24 -15.86 15.18
N PRO A 7 -8.63 -14.83 15.93
CA PRO A 7 -9.15 -13.60 15.34
C PRO A 7 -8.05 -13.04 14.44
N GLY A 8 -8.19 -13.24 13.13
CA GLY A 8 -7.21 -12.79 12.15
C GLY A 8 -6.92 -11.31 12.37
N ARG A 9 -5.65 -10.99 12.64
CA ARG A 9 -5.21 -9.63 12.91
C ARG A 9 -5.47 -8.78 11.67
N SER A 10 -6.00 -7.58 11.88
CA SER A 10 -6.16 -6.60 10.82
C SER A 10 -5.02 -5.58 10.87
N GLU A 11 -4.40 -5.35 9.72
CA GLU A 11 -3.35 -4.32 9.55
C GLU A 11 -3.91 -3.20 8.68
N ALA A 12 -3.67 -1.95 9.09
CA ALA A 12 -4.06 -0.77 8.33
C ALA A 12 -2.81 -0.07 7.81
N ILE A 13 -2.83 0.32 6.53
CA ILE A 13 -1.76 1.14 5.97
C ILE A 13 -2.01 2.60 6.33
N ASP A 14 -1.09 3.22 7.05
CA ASP A 14 -1.02 4.66 7.18
C ASP A 14 -0.46 5.28 5.89
N VAL A 15 -1.35 5.60 4.98
CA VAL A 15 -1.02 6.18 3.67
C VAL A 15 -0.29 7.52 3.83
N GLN A 16 -0.64 8.33 4.82
CA GLN A 16 -0.03 9.64 5.00
C GLN A 16 1.43 9.50 5.43
N LYS A 17 1.68 8.69 6.46
CA LYS A 17 3.04 8.40 6.94
C LYS A 17 3.88 7.76 5.83
N LEU A 18 3.32 6.83 5.06
CA LEU A 18 4.02 6.20 3.95
C LEU A 18 4.40 7.21 2.86
N ASN A 19 3.48 8.08 2.43
CA ASN A 19 3.80 9.11 1.44
C ASN A 19 4.84 10.12 1.96
N GLN A 20 4.85 10.43 3.27
CA GLN A 20 5.89 11.27 3.86
C GLN A 20 7.28 10.63 3.77
N LEU A 21 7.38 9.32 4.05
CA LEU A 21 8.63 8.57 3.92
C LEU A 21 9.10 8.50 2.46
N ILE A 22 8.18 8.28 1.52
CA ILE A 22 8.50 8.30 0.09
C ILE A 22 9.00 9.68 -0.34
N HIS A 23 8.31 10.75 0.06
CA HIS A 23 8.72 12.12 -0.24
C HIS A 23 10.05 12.51 0.44
N ALA A 24 10.45 11.85 1.53
CA ALA A 24 11.76 12.03 2.11
C ALA A 24 12.88 11.56 1.16
N VAL A 25 12.62 10.51 0.36
CA VAL A 25 13.54 9.91 -0.61
C VAL A 25 13.41 10.55 -1.99
N ASP A 26 12.19 10.81 -2.46
CA ASP A 26 11.89 11.37 -3.77
C ASP A 26 11.08 12.66 -3.66
N LYS A 27 11.76 13.80 -3.78
CA LYS A 27 11.13 15.14 -3.73
C LYS A 27 10.18 15.43 -4.89
N THR A 28 10.22 14.61 -5.94
CA THR A 28 9.28 14.74 -7.07
C THR A 28 7.96 14.00 -6.83
N TRP A 29 7.83 13.32 -5.67
CA TRP A 29 6.64 12.57 -5.31
C TRP A 29 5.44 13.47 -5.05
N ILE A 30 4.36 13.24 -5.78
CA ILE A 30 3.10 13.97 -5.62
C ILE A 30 2.24 13.24 -4.59
N PHE A 31 1.79 13.95 -3.56
CA PHE A 31 0.90 13.41 -2.54
C PHE A 31 -0.50 13.11 -3.12
N PRO A 32 -1.12 11.98 -2.75
CA PRO A 32 -2.48 11.67 -3.17
C PRO A 32 -3.48 12.66 -2.57
N ARG A 33 -4.57 12.93 -3.31
CA ARG A 33 -5.65 13.79 -2.83
C ARG A 33 -6.90 12.95 -2.55
N LEU A 34 -7.31 12.91 -1.27
CA LEU A 34 -8.52 12.23 -0.85
C LEU A 34 -9.74 12.73 -1.67
N GLY A 35 -10.51 11.81 -2.24
CA GLY A 35 -11.69 12.12 -3.05
C GLY A 35 -11.40 12.57 -4.49
N ALA A 36 -10.16 12.44 -4.97
CA ALA A 36 -9.82 12.82 -6.33
C ALA A 36 -10.58 11.95 -7.36
N LYS A 37 -11.25 12.61 -8.31
CA LYS A 37 -11.97 11.94 -9.41
C LYS A 37 -10.99 11.21 -10.33
N GLU A 38 -9.88 11.88 -10.64
CA GLU A 38 -8.76 11.29 -11.34
C GLU A 38 -7.74 10.72 -10.36
N PRO A 39 -7.03 9.64 -10.71
CA PRO A 39 -6.00 9.09 -9.84
C PRO A 39 -4.77 10.01 -9.88
N VAL A 40 -4.68 10.98 -9.00
CA VAL A 40 -3.57 11.97 -8.98
C VAL A 40 -2.46 11.55 -8.02
N GLY A 41 -2.60 10.38 -7.40
CA GLY A 41 -1.79 9.86 -6.33
C GLY A 41 -0.49 9.33 -6.88
N SER A 42 0.50 10.21 -6.88
CA SER A 42 1.88 9.97 -7.26
C SER A 42 2.07 9.57 -8.71
N ASN A 43 3.32 9.61 -9.17
CA ASN A 43 3.70 9.16 -10.52
C ASN A 43 3.68 7.62 -10.60
N PHE A 44 2.57 7.02 -10.20
CA PHE A 44 2.40 5.59 -10.05
C PHE A 44 2.39 4.91 -11.42
N GLN A 45 3.38 4.05 -11.68
CA GLN A 45 3.53 3.34 -12.96
C GLN A 45 2.26 2.56 -13.31
N TYR A 46 1.58 1.99 -12.30
CA TYR A 46 0.43 1.11 -12.48
C TYR A 46 -0.94 1.79 -12.38
N LYS A 47 -1.03 3.12 -12.52
CA LYS A 47 -2.28 3.89 -12.39
C LYS A 47 -3.48 3.31 -13.16
N LYS A 48 -3.29 2.95 -14.44
CA LYS A 48 -4.34 2.34 -15.27
C LYS A 48 -4.73 0.94 -14.78
N THR A 49 -3.74 0.14 -14.37
CA THR A 49 -3.94 -1.21 -13.83
C THR A 49 -4.72 -1.16 -12.53
N CYS A 50 -4.34 -0.28 -11.59
CA CYS A 50 -5.07 -0.04 -10.34
C CYS A 50 -6.52 0.36 -10.60
N ALA A 51 -6.75 1.28 -11.54
CA ALA A 51 -8.11 1.69 -11.92
C ALA A 51 -8.95 0.55 -12.52
N SER A 52 -8.33 -0.29 -13.37
CA SER A 52 -9.01 -1.42 -14.01
C SER A 52 -9.42 -2.48 -12.99
N ILE A 53 -8.48 -2.91 -12.13
CA ILE A 53 -8.74 -3.92 -11.10
C ILE A 53 -9.77 -3.41 -10.09
N PHE A 54 -9.68 -2.15 -9.66
CA PHE A 54 -10.65 -1.56 -8.73
C PHE A 54 -12.08 -1.59 -9.29
N LYS A 55 -12.26 -1.29 -10.58
CA LYS A 55 -13.58 -1.39 -11.24
C LYS A 55 -14.07 -2.83 -11.36
N ALA A 56 -13.16 -3.78 -11.60
CA ALA A 56 -13.51 -5.17 -11.86
C ALA A 56 -13.74 -6.00 -10.59
N ARG A 57 -13.16 -5.61 -9.45
CA ARG A 57 -13.18 -6.40 -8.21
C ARG A 57 -13.67 -5.56 -7.03
N HIS A 58 -14.86 -5.90 -6.52
CA HIS A 58 -15.36 -5.32 -5.29
C HIS A 58 -14.45 -5.69 -4.11
N GLY A 59 -14.13 -4.72 -3.26
CA GLY A 59 -13.27 -4.93 -2.10
C GLY A 59 -11.78 -5.14 -2.44
N ALA A 60 -11.32 -4.74 -3.63
CA ALA A 60 -9.92 -4.90 -4.03
C ALA A 60 -8.96 -4.20 -3.05
N CYS A 61 -9.31 -3.02 -2.55
CA CYS A 61 -8.48 -2.23 -1.63
C CYS A 61 -8.27 -2.89 -0.26
N GLN A 62 -9.06 -3.91 0.09
CA GLN A 62 -8.95 -4.69 1.31
C GLN A 62 -8.18 -6.01 1.08
N GLN A 63 -7.75 -6.29 -0.16
CA GLN A 63 -6.88 -7.42 -0.49
C GLN A 63 -5.42 -6.98 -0.33
N LEU A 64 -4.63 -7.72 0.46
CA LEU A 64 -3.29 -7.32 0.86
C LEU A 64 -2.39 -6.94 -0.33
N GLY A 65 -2.28 -7.80 -1.34
CA GLY A 65 -1.44 -7.50 -2.51
C GLY A 65 -1.91 -6.26 -3.28
N PHE A 66 -3.20 -6.15 -3.56
CA PHE A 66 -3.73 -5.03 -4.35
C PHE A 66 -3.71 -3.72 -3.55
N GLY A 67 -4.21 -3.71 -2.32
CA GLY A 67 -4.26 -2.48 -1.54
C GLY A 67 -2.87 -1.99 -1.15
N VAL A 68 -1.88 -2.87 -0.97
CA VAL A 68 -0.49 -2.47 -0.81
C VAL A 68 0.05 -1.82 -2.10
N MET A 69 -0.11 -2.48 -3.25
CA MET A 69 0.37 -1.96 -4.53
C MET A 69 -0.35 -0.66 -4.89
N CYS A 70 -1.67 -0.61 -4.79
CA CYS A 70 -2.49 0.51 -5.23
C CYS A 70 -2.91 1.43 -4.07
N PHE A 71 -2.12 1.52 -3.00
CA PHE A 71 -2.50 2.23 -1.76
C PHE A 71 -2.88 3.69 -2.01
N ASN A 72 -2.13 4.42 -2.86
CA ASN A 72 -2.49 5.79 -3.21
C ASN A 72 -3.80 5.86 -3.99
N TYR A 73 -4.02 4.97 -4.94
CA TYR A 73 -5.28 4.91 -5.68
C TYR A 73 -6.47 4.67 -4.73
N CYS A 74 -6.35 3.69 -3.84
CA CYS A 74 -7.38 3.36 -2.85
C CYS A 74 -7.66 4.54 -1.91
N HIS A 75 -6.60 5.22 -1.45
CA HIS A 75 -6.73 6.42 -0.63
C HIS A 75 -7.50 7.52 -1.35
N GLU A 76 -7.20 7.79 -2.62
CA GLU A 76 -7.91 8.80 -3.40
C GLU A 76 -9.38 8.46 -3.63
N ARG A 77 -9.73 7.16 -3.66
CA ARG A 77 -11.12 6.70 -3.70
C ARG A 77 -11.84 6.75 -2.35
N GLY A 78 -11.13 7.09 -1.27
CA GLY A 78 -11.69 7.10 0.09
C GLY A 78 -11.83 5.70 0.69
N GLU A 79 -11.17 4.69 0.12
CA GLU A 79 -11.21 3.33 0.62
C GLU A 79 -10.36 3.17 1.88
N LYS A 80 -10.83 2.31 2.78
CA LYS A 80 -10.04 1.90 3.95
C LYS A 80 -9.09 0.79 3.54
N LEU A 81 -7.79 1.08 3.60
CA LEU A 81 -6.70 0.12 3.40
C LEU A 81 -6.46 -0.67 4.67
N SER A 82 -7.42 -1.56 4.98
CA SER A 82 -7.33 -2.50 6.09
C SER A 82 -7.38 -3.90 5.52
N PHE A 83 -6.41 -4.72 5.90
CA PHE A 83 -6.23 -6.08 5.41
C PHE A 83 -6.39 -7.05 6.56
N ARG A 84 -7.03 -8.19 6.31
CA ARG A 84 -7.08 -9.29 7.28
C ARG A 84 -5.98 -10.28 6.96
N CYS A 85 -5.08 -10.52 7.89
CA CYS A 85 -4.04 -11.53 7.74
C CYS A 85 -4.70 -12.89 8.07
N GLN A 86 -4.86 -13.75 7.07
CA GLN A 86 -5.71 -14.95 7.20
C GLN A 86 -4.94 -16.17 7.70
N ASP A 87 -3.67 -16.32 7.34
CA ASP A 87 -2.84 -17.47 7.72
C ASP A 87 -1.42 -17.10 8.19
N ALA A 88 -0.62 -18.10 8.56
CA ALA A 88 0.72 -17.90 9.11
C ALA A 88 1.74 -17.38 8.08
N SER A 89 1.57 -17.73 6.79
CA SER A 89 2.33 -17.16 5.67
C SER A 89 1.98 -15.70 5.46
N ASP A 90 0.68 -15.38 5.52
CA ASP A 90 0.14 -14.03 5.48
C ASP A 90 0.53 -13.23 6.70
N ALA A 91 0.73 -13.83 7.89
CA ALA A 91 1.13 -13.09 9.08
C ALA A 91 2.57 -12.56 8.96
N ALA A 92 3.48 -13.33 8.38
CA ALA A 92 4.84 -12.88 8.07
C ALA A 92 4.83 -11.81 6.98
N TYR A 93 4.03 -12.00 5.92
CA TYR A 93 3.90 -11.05 4.82
C TYR A 93 3.12 -9.78 5.22
N CYS A 94 2.11 -9.86 6.08
CA CYS A 94 1.42 -8.74 6.74
C CYS A 94 2.36 -8.00 7.66
N ARG A 95 3.18 -8.70 8.46
CA ARG A 95 4.22 -8.03 9.27
C ARG A 95 5.20 -7.29 8.38
N GLN A 96 5.66 -7.92 7.29
CA GLN A 96 6.65 -7.33 6.39
C GLN A 96 6.07 -6.17 5.54
N SER A 97 4.83 -6.29 5.07
CA SER A 97 4.12 -5.26 4.30
C SER A 97 3.53 -4.16 5.19
N GLY A 98 3.17 -4.48 6.44
CA GLY A 98 2.93 -3.52 7.52
C GLY A 98 4.20 -2.79 7.95
N THR A 99 5.37 -3.30 7.56
CA THR A 99 6.68 -2.66 7.70
C THR A 99 7.22 -2.07 6.39
N PHE A 100 6.35 -1.48 5.56
CA PHE A 100 6.78 -0.59 4.46
C PHE A 100 7.81 0.46 4.94
N GLU A 101 7.65 0.90 6.19
CA GLU A 101 8.59 1.77 6.91
C GLU A 101 9.97 1.14 7.10
N THR A 102 10.05 -0.16 7.39
CA THR A 102 11.33 -0.87 7.54
C THR A 102 12.04 -1.04 6.20
N PHE A 103 11.29 -1.23 5.10
CA PHE A 103 11.90 -1.28 3.77
C PHE A 103 12.43 0.10 3.35
N LEU A 104 11.62 1.16 3.46
CA LEU A 104 12.08 2.54 3.19
C LEU A 104 13.21 2.96 4.16
N ALA A 105 13.16 2.55 5.43
CA ALA A 105 14.25 2.80 6.39
C ALA A 105 15.52 2.03 6.05
N LYS A 106 15.42 0.81 5.51
CA LYS A 106 16.57 0.00 5.06
C LYS A 106 17.29 0.66 3.88
N TYR A 107 16.54 1.26 2.95
CA TYR A 107 17.10 1.91 1.75
C TYR A 107 17.25 3.44 1.89
N ARG A 108 16.89 4.04 3.03
CA ARG A 108 17.11 5.47 3.35
C ARG A 108 18.53 5.95 3.04
N LYS A 109 19.53 5.10 3.25
CA LYS A 109 20.95 5.43 3.05
C LYS A 109 21.38 5.35 1.58
N ASP A 110 20.56 4.78 0.69
CA ASP A 110 20.80 4.62 -0.75
C ASP A 110 19.59 5.16 -1.53
N GLY A 111 19.56 6.49 -1.72
CA GLY A 111 18.45 7.19 -2.34
C GLY A 111 18.16 6.73 -3.78
N TYR A 112 19.17 6.25 -4.51
CA TYR A 112 18.99 5.72 -5.87
C TYR A 112 18.23 4.38 -5.86
N LYS A 113 18.64 3.42 -5.02
CA LYS A 113 17.92 2.14 -4.89
C LYS A 113 16.53 2.32 -4.30
N ALA A 114 16.38 3.22 -3.32
CA ALA A 114 15.09 3.52 -2.73
C ALA A 114 14.14 4.13 -3.77
N LYS A 115 14.60 5.09 -4.57
CA LYS A 115 13.80 5.69 -5.64
C LYS A 115 13.45 4.68 -6.74
N ALA A 116 14.40 3.84 -7.17
CA ALA A 116 14.12 2.79 -8.14
C ALA A 116 13.06 1.81 -7.64
N TYR A 117 13.11 1.42 -6.36
CA TYR A 117 12.10 0.56 -5.74
C TYR A 117 10.72 1.24 -5.70
N ILE A 118 10.64 2.49 -5.23
CA ILE A 118 9.38 3.25 -5.17
C ILE A 118 8.69 3.33 -6.54
N HIS A 119 9.45 3.44 -7.63
CA HIS A 119 8.90 3.55 -8.99
C HIS A 119 8.60 2.19 -9.63
N GLN A 120 9.09 1.08 -9.07
CA GLN A 120 8.81 -0.29 -9.53
C GLN A 120 7.56 -0.91 -8.90
N VAL A 121 7.06 -0.35 -7.79
CA VAL A 121 5.88 -0.85 -7.06
C VAL A 121 4.62 -0.12 -7.50
#